data_AF-A0A8E2U4I6-F1
#
_entry.id   AF-A0A8E2U4I6-F1
#
_cell.length_a   1.000
_cell.length_b   1.000
_cell.length_c   1.000
_cell.angle_alpha   90.00
_cell.angle_beta   90.00
_cell.angle_gamma   90.00
#
_symmetry.space_group_name_H-M   'P 1'
#
loop_
_entity.id
_entity.type
_entity.pdbx_description
1 polymer ?
#
loop_
_entity_poly.entity_id
_entity_poly.type
_entity_poly.pdbx_seq_one_letter_code
_entity_poly.pdbx_strand_id
1 'polypeptide(L)'
;MTAQSPYSLPRKAKGARPYFFDDPAVDKLLAMLMGLAGEVSVLADRVDSLERLLVAQGTLAGDAVEHYVADAAVREARDARREQMLRNVLRIIAQDHEAPDAGKPNDAAYLAAVEQVEQ
;
A
#
# COMPACT_ATOMS: atom_id res chain seq x y z
N MET A 1 12.72 25.64 14.71
CA MET A 1 11.89 26.28 13.66
C MET A 1 12.31 25.69 12.32
N THR A 2 11.66 24.61 11.88
CA THR A 2 11.99 23.95 10.61
C THR A 2 11.38 24.73 9.46
N ALA A 3 12.23 25.30 8.60
CA ALA A 3 11.83 26.04 7.41
C ALA A 3 10.99 25.15 6.48
N GLN A 4 9.77 25.59 6.18
CA GLN A 4 8.92 24.94 5.18
C GLN A 4 9.47 25.28 3.78
N SER A 5 9.88 24.25 3.04
CA SER A 5 10.33 24.40 1.66
C SER A 5 9.15 24.82 0.76
N PRO A 6 9.29 25.84 -0.10
CA PRO A 6 8.21 26.36 -0.95
C PRO A 6 7.81 25.42 -2.10
N TYR A 7 8.43 24.25 -2.19
CA TYR A 7 8.21 23.28 -3.25
C TYR A 7 7.32 22.14 -2.75
N SER A 8 6.13 22.02 -3.35
CA SER A 8 5.25 20.85 -3.19
C SER A 8 5.60 19.83 -4.27
N LEU A 9 6.08 18.65 -3.88
CA LEU A 9 6.26 17.56 -4.82
C LEU A 9 4.87 17.07 -5.29
N PRO A 10 4.66 16.93 -6.62
CA PRO A 10 3.40 16.40 -7.12
C PRO A 10 3.17 15.00 -6.55
N ARG A 11 2.01 14.78 -5.92
CA ARG A 11 1.65 13.52 -5.26
C ARG A 11 1.34 12.37 -6.23
N LYS A 12 1.25 12.65 -7.54
CA LYS A 12 0.89 11.71 -8.59
C LYS A 12 2.05 11.60 -9.59
N ALA A 13 2.46 10.37 -9.89
CA ALA A 13 3.42 10.11 -10.96
C ALA A 13 2.85 10.56 -12.31
N LYS A 14 3.71 11.08 -13.19
CA LYS A 14 3.35 11.43 -14.58
C LYS A 14 3.41 10.18 -15.46
N GLY A 15 2.46 10.05 -16.38
CA GLY A 15 2.40 8.96 -17.38
C GLY A 15 1.23 8.00 -17.14
N ALA A 16 0.74 7.39 -18.23
CA ALA A 16 -0.23 6.31 -18.17
C ALA A 16 0.42 5.06 -17.55
N ARG A 17 -0.33 4.34 -16.71
CA ARG A 17 0.14 3.08 -16.13
C ARG A 17 0.12 2.00 -17.21
N PRO A 18 1.24 1.31 -17.50
CA PRO A 18 1.21 0.20 -18.44
C PRO A 18 0.47 -1.01 -17.84
N TYR A 19 -0.19 -1.76 -18.71
CA TYR A 19 -0.80 -3.05 -18.39
C TYR A 19 -0.02 -4.17 -19.08
N PHE A 20 0.19 -5.29 -18.41
CA PHE A 20 1.03 -6.38 -18.90
C PHE A 20 0.22 -7.61 -19.31
N PHE A 21 -0.98 -7.79 -18.76
CA PHE A 21 -1.89 -8.87 -19.11
C PHE A 21 -2.96 -8.41 -20.11
N ASP A 22 -3.56 -9.37 -20.82
CA ASP A 22 -4.64 -9.12 -21.78
C ASP A 22 -5.86 -8.44 -21.12
N ASP A 23 -6.16 -8.82 -19.87
CA ASP A 23 -7.19 -8.17 -19.05
C ASP A 23 -6.54 -7.22 -18.02
N PRO A 24 -6.71 -5.89 -18.17
CA PRO A 24 -6.22 -4.90 -17.22
C PRO A 24 -6.68 -5.12 -15.77
N ALA A 25 -7.79 -5.84 -15.55
CA ALA A 25 -8.25 -6.18 -14.21
C ALA A 25 -7.26 -7.09 -13.46
N VAL A 26 -6.51 -7.94 -14.18
CA VAL A 26 -5.51 -8.84 -13.62
C VAL A 26 -4.31 -8.07 -13.07
N ASP A 27 -3.78 -7.11 -13.84
CA ASP A 27 -2.71 -6.22 -13.38
C ASP A 27 -3.14 -5.42 -12.14
N LYS A 28 -4.40 -4.97 -12.12
CA LYS A 28 -4.93 -4.23 -10.97
C LYS A 28 -5.01 -5.10 -9.74
N LEU A 29 -5.54 -6.32 -9.87
CA LEU A 29 -5.60 -7.29 -8.79
C LEU A 29 -4.20 -7.62 -8.27
N LEU A 30 -3.25 -7.86 -9.16
CA LEU A 30 -1.85 -8.14 -8.81
C LEU A 30 -1.23 -6.96 -8.04
N ALA A 31 -1.45 -5.73 -8.51
CA ALA A 31 -0.97 -4.54 -7.82
C ALA A 31 -1.56 -4.38 -6.40
N MET A 32 -2.87 -4.63 -6.25
CA MET A 32 -3.52 -4.61 -4.94
C MET A 32 -2.98 -5.71 -4.02
N LEU A 33 -2.79 -6.92 -4.55
CA LEU A 33 -2.25 -8.06 -3.82
C LEU A 33 -0.82 -7.79 -3.33
N MET A 34 0.05 -7.27 -4.19
CA MET A 34 1.42 -6.93 -3.84
C MET A 34 1.48 -5.81 -2.79
N GLY A 35 0.63 -4.80 -2.93
CA GLY A 35 0.48 -3.74 -1.92
C GLY A 35 0.07 -4.31 -0.55
N LEU A 36 -0.95 -5.18 -0.54
CA LEU A 36 -1.42 -5.85 0.68
C LEU A 36 -0.34 -6.74 1.30
N ALA A 37 0.36 -7.55 0.49
CA ALA A 37 1.43 -8.42 0.97
C ALA A 37 2.56 -7.62 1.62
N GLY A 38 2.93 -6.47 1.04
CA GLY A 38 3.89 -5.54 1.62
C GLY A 38 3.44 -4.97 2.96
N GLU A 39 2.18 -4.49 3.05
CA GLU A 39 1.63 -3.98 4.32
C GLU A 39 1.58 -5.06 5.41
N VAL A 40 1.18 -6.30 5.05
CA VAL A 40 1.14 -7.44 5.99
C VAL A 40 2.54 -7.81 6.47
N SER A 41 3.53 -7.89 5.58
CA SER A 41 4.91 -8.23 5.96
C SER A 41 5.49 -7.22 6.94
N VAL A 42 5.37 -5.92 6.64
CA VAL A 42 5.89 -4.86 7.52
C VAL A 42 5.18 -4.84 8.86
N LEU A 43 3.87 -5.09 8.89
CA LEU A 43 3.12 -5.14 10.13
C LEU A 43 3.51 -6.37 10.97
N ALA A 44 3.68 -7.54 10.36
CA ALA A 44 4.07 -8.77 11.04
C ALA A 44 5.45 -8.61 11.71
N ASP A 45 6.44 -8.10 10.98
CA ASP A 45 7.79 -7.86 11.53
C ASP A 45 7.77 -6.85 12.68
N ARG A 46 6.93 -5.80 12.56
CA ARG A 46 6.79 -4.79 13.61
C ARG A 46 6.13 -5.37 14.86
N VAL A 47 5.12 -6.23 14.71
CA VAL A 47 4.44 -6.89 15.83
C VAL A 47 5.40 -7.83 16.56
N ASP A 48 6.09 -8.72 15.85
CA ASP A 48 7.10 -9.63 16.44
C ASP A 48 8.20 -8.86 17.19
N SER A 49 8.70 -7.77 16.59
CA SER A 49 9.70 -6.91 17.23
C SER A 49 9.19 -6.29 18.54
N LEU A 50 7.94 -5.78 18.55
CA LEU A 50 7.34 -5.17 19.73
C LEU A 50 7.13 -6.21 20.84
N GLU A 51 6.63 -7.39 20.51
CA GLU A 51 6.41 -8.48 21.46
C GLU A 51 7.72 -8.92 22.11
N ARG A 52 8.76 -9.19 21.30
CA ARG A 52 10.09 -9.57 21.81
C ARG A 52 10.69 -8.52 22.72
N LEU A 53 10.59 -7.24 22.36
CA LEU A 53 11.11 -6.13 23.17
C LEU A 53 10.39 -6.03 24.52
N LEU A 54 9.06 -6.15 24.52
CA LEU A 54 8.25 -6.04 25.75
C LEU A 54 8.45 -7.25 26.67
N VAL A 55 8.60 -8.46 26.11
CA VAL A 55 8.92 -9.67 26.88
C VAL A 55 10.34 -9.59 27.45
N ALA A 56 11.33 -9.17 26.66
CA ALA A 56 12.70 -9.01 27.12
C ALA A 56 12.84 -7.98 28.27
N GLN A 57 11.96 -6.98 28.30
CA GLN A 57 11.88 -5.99 29.37
C GLN A 57 11.07 -6.47 30.59
N GLY A 58 10.43 -7.65 30.52
CA GLY A 58 9.56 -8.17 31.57
C GLY A 58 8.21 -7.45 31.68
N THR A 59 7.82 -6.67 30.67
CA THR A 59 6.56 -5.90 30.66
C THR A 59 5.35 -6.78 30.31
N LEU A 60 5.55 -7.76 29.43
CA LEU A 60 4.53 -8.72 29.01
C LEU A 60 5.01 -10.16 29.23
N ALA A 61 4.08 -11.06 29.52
CA ALA A 61 4.33 -12.50 29.39
C ALA A 61 4.44 -12.88 27.91
N GLY A 62 5.20 -13.94 27.61
CA GLY A 62 5.44 -14.39 26.23
C GLY A 62 4.19 -14.83 25.48
N ASP A 63 3.11 -15.13 26.19
CA ASP A 63 1.80 -15.56 25.68
C ASP A 63 0.70 -14.51 25.91
N ALA A 64 1.06 -13.28 26.28
CA ALA A 64 0.10 -12.24 26.66
C ALA A 64 -0.78 -11.81 25.48
N VAL A 65 -0.28 -11.90 24.25
CA VAL A 65 -1.00 -11.48 23.04
C VAL A 65 -2.08 -12.51 22.67
N GLU A 66 -1.80 -13.79 22.84
CA GLU A 66 -2.70 -14.92 22.57
C GLU A 66 -3.94 -14.88 23.49
N HIS A 67 -3.78 -14.36 24.70
CA HIS A 67 -4.84 -14.24 25.69
C HIS A 67 -5.49 -12.84 25.71
N TYR A 68 -5.04 -11.91 24.87
CA TYR A 68 -5.55 -10.55 24.86
C TYR A 68 -6.97 -10.49 24.29
N VAL A 69 -7.90 -9.96 25.08
CA VAL A 69 -9.29 -9.69 24.66
C VAL A 69 -9.47 -8.19 24.49
N ALA A 70 -9.64 -7.75 23.25
CA ALA A 70 -9.90 -6.34 22.94
C ALA A 70 -11.29 -5.94 23.43
N ASP A 71 -11.40 -4.75 24.04
CA ASP A 71 -12.68 -4.14 24.38
C ASP A 71 -13.37 -3.49 23.15
N ALA A 72 -14.52 -2.86 23.37
CA ALA A 72 -15.28 -2.22 22.30
C ALA A 72 -14.54 -1.04 21.66
N ALA A 73 -13.87 -0.21 22.44
CA ALA A 73 -13.16 0.96 21.94
C ALA A 73 -11.94 0.57 21.07
N VAL A 74 -11.22 -0.49 21.48
CA VAL A 74 -10.10 -1.03 20.69
C VAL A 74 -10.59 -1.62 19.38
N ARG A 75 -11.74 -2.30 19.36
CA ARG A 75 -12.34 -2.85 18.14
C ARG A 75 -12.73 -1.72 17.17
N GLU A 76 -13.40 -0.68 17.64
CA GLU A 76 -13.76 0.48 16.82
C GLU A 76 -12.51 1.17 16.24
N ALA A 77 -11.46 1.36 17.04
CA ALA A 77 -10.19 1.89 16.55
C ALA A 77 -9.52 0.98 15.51
N ARG A 78 -9.69 -0.35 15.62
CA ARG A 78 -9.22 -1.30 14.60
C ARG A 78 -10.04 -1.23 13.33
N ASP A 79 -11.35 -0.99 13.42
CA ASP A 79 -12.24 -0.85 12.26
C ASP A 79 -11.83 0.38 11.44
N ALA A 80 -11.64 1.53 12.08
CA ALA A 80 -11.12 2.74 11.43
C ALA A 80 -9.75 2.54 10.74
N ARG A 81 -8.85 1.76 11.37
CA ARG A 81 -7.55 1.38 10.76
C ARG A 81 -7.73 0.46 9.56
N ARG A 82 -8.64 -0.53 9.61
CA ARG A 82 -8.93 -1.42 8.48
C ARG A 82 -9.50 -0.64 7.31
N GLU A 83 -10.36 0.34 7.55
CA GLU A 83 -10.83 1.21 6.46
C GLU A 83 -9.68 1.95 5.78
N GLN A 84 -8.71 2.46 6.55
CA GLN A 84 -7.54 3.11 5.98
C GLN A 84 -6.67 2.14 5.16
N MET A 85 -6.45 0.93 5.65
CA MET A 85 -5.76 -0.14 4.91
C MET A 85 -6.48 -0.44 3.59
N LEU A 86 -7.80 -0.61 3.62
CA LEU A 86 -8.60 -0.83 2.42
C LEU A 86 -8.49 0.35 1.44
N ARG A 87 -8.49 1.61 1.91
CA ARG A 87 -8.25 2.78 1.06
C ARG A 87 -6.87 2.80 0.39
N ASN A 88 -5.86 2.21 1.03
CA ASN A 88 -4.53 2.09 0.46
C ASN A 88 -4.47 0.98 -0.59
N VAL A 89 -4.99 -0.20 -0.26
CA VAL A 89 -5.03 -1.36 -1.17
C VAL A 89 -5.87 -1.03 -2.41
N LEU A 90 -7.07 -0.47 -2.22
CA LEU A 90 -8.00 -0.13 -3.31
C LEU A 90 -7.63 1.18 -4.05
N ARG A 91 -6.50 1.80 -3.72
CA ARG A 91 -6.08 3.09 -4.30
C ARG A 91 -6.07 3.07 -5.82
N ILE A 92 -5.67 1.95 -6.42
CA ILE A 92 -5.59 1.80 -7.87
C ILE A 92 -6.97 1.94 -8.54
N ILE A 93 -8.02 1.39 -7.92
CA ILE A 93 -9.39 1.49 -8.42
C ILE A 93 -9.88 2.93 -8.29
N ALA A 94 -9.61 3.57 -7.15
CA ALA A 94 -9.97 4.98 -6.95
C ALA A 94 -9.30 5.90 -7.98
N GLN A 95 -8.02 5.67 -8.28
CA GLN A 95 -7.27 6.43 -9.27
C GLN A 95 -7.82 6.30 -10.69
N ASP A 96 -8.30 5.11 -11.07
CA ASP A 96 -8.93 4.89 -12.37
C ASP A 96 -10.24 5.67 -12.51
N HIS A 97 -11.05 5.74 -11.45
CA HIS A 97 -12.28 6.53 -11.44
C HIS A 97 -12.03 8.05 -11.46
N GLU A 98 -11.00 8.52 -10.76
CA GLU A 98 -10.66 9.94 -10.67
C GLU A 98 -10.03 10.51 -11.95
N ALA A 99 -9.44 9.66 -12.80
CA ALA A 99 -8.72 10.08 -13.99
C ALA A 99 -8.88 9.09 -15.16
N PRO A 100 -10.09 8.96 -15.73
CA PRO A 100 -10.34 8.08 -16.88
C PRO A 100 -9.49 8.44 -18.11
N ASP A 101 -9.03 9.70 -18.21
CA ASP A 101 -8.27 10.24 -19.34
C ASP A 101 -6.76 10.38 -19.10
N ALA A 102 -6.17 9.65 -18.12
CA ALA A 102 -4.75 9.75 -17.73
C ALA A 102 -3.72 9.29 -18.80
N GLY A 103 -4.10 9.28 -20.08
CA GLY A 103 -3.36 8.73 -21.21
C GLY A 103 -3.84 7.31 -21.55
N LYS A 104 -3.64 6.89 -22.80
CA LYS A 104 -3.94 5.51 -23.20
C LYS A 104 -2.79 4.62 -22.70
N PRO A 105 -3.07 3.61 -21.85
CA PRO A 105 -2.08 2.60 -21.49
C PRO A 105 -1.50 1.97 -22.74
N ASN A 106 -0.20 1.67 -22.72
CA ASN A 106 0.51 0.97 -23.80
C ASN A 106 0.35 1.65 -25.17
N ASP A 107 0.34 2.99 -25.22
CA ASP A 107 0.26 3.72 -26.48
C ASP A 107 1.52 3.57 -27.34
N ALA A 108 1.47 4.09 -28.56
CA ALA A 108 2.58 3.98 -29.51
C ALA A 108 3.89 4.59 -28.97
N ALA A 109 3.80 5.62 -28.11
CA ALA A 109 4.96 6.24 -27.49
C ALA A 109 5.60 5.32 -26.44
N TYR A 110 4.78 4.62 -25.64
CA TYR A 110 5.25 3.59 -24.72
C TYR A 110 5.94 2.45 -25.47
N LEU A 111 5.32 1.90 -26.52
CA LEU A 111 5.89 0.78 -27.28
C LEU A 111 7.22 1.15 -27.95
N ALA A 112 7.31 2.34 -28.55
CA ALA A 112 8.56 2.82 -29.13
C ALA A 112 9.68 2.99 -28.09
N ALA A 113 9.35 3.38 -26.86
CA ALA A 113 10.33 3.46 -25.77
C ALA A 113 10.81 2.07 -25.30
N VAL A 114 9.93 1.06 -25.31
CA VAL A 114 10.31 -0.33 -24.99
C VAL A 114 11.29 -0.87 -26.05
N GLU A 115 10.99 -0.68 -27.34
CA GLU A 115 11.88 -1.12 -28.44
C GLU A 115 13.28 -0.49 -28.36
N GLN A 116 13.40 0.77 -27.91
CA GLN A 116 14.69 1.43 -27.75
C GLN A 116 15.55 0.85 -26.62
N VAL A 117 14.93 0.26 -25.59
CA VAL A 117 15.64 -0.33 -24.44
C VAL A 117 16.05 -1.77 -24.72
N GLU A 118 15.31 -2.47 -25.59
CA GLU A 118 15.59 -3.87 -25.95
C GLU A 118 16.73 -4.03 -26.98
N GLN A 119 17.18 -2.94 -27.61
CA GLN A 119 18.35 -2.90 -28.53
C GLN A 119 19.68 -2.79 -27.79
#